data_AF-A0A971FZV5-F1
#
_entry.id   AF-A0A971FZV5-F1
#
_cell.length_a   1.000
_cell.length_b   1.000
_cell.length_c   1.000
_cell.angle_alpha   90.00
_cell.angle_beta   90.00
_cell.angle_gamma   90.00
#
_symmetry.space_group_name_H-M   'P 1'
#
loop_
_entity.id
_entity.type
_entity.pdbx_description
1 polymer ?
#
loop_
_entity_poly.entity_id
_entity_poly.type
_entity_poly.pdbx_seq_one_letter_code
_entity_poly.pdbx_strand_id
1 'polypeptide(L)' 'MSGFERSLLEAKERDELSQIAESLGKKPPARARKATIISLILELAGVTDG' A
#
# COMPACT_ATOMS: atom_id res chain seq x y z
N MET A 1 9.54 -15.26 4.91
CA MET A 1 9.45 -13.82 4.64
C MET A 1 8.05 -13.38 5.04
N SER A 2 7.87 -12.63 6.13
CA SER A 2 6.56 -12.02 6.43
C SER A 2 6.43 -10.73 5.60
N GLY A 3 6.34 -10.91 4.28
CA GLY A 3 6.04 -9.83 3.34
C GLY A 3 4.63 -9.31 3.62
N PHE A 4 4.41 -8.02 3.40
CA PHE A 4 3.12 -7.36 3.60
C PHE A 4 1.94 -8.21 3.10
N GLU A 5 0.97 -8.47 3.98
CA GLU A 5 -0.24 -9.20 3.63
C GLU A 5 -1.34 -8.23 3.17
N ARG A 6 -1.94 -8.51 2.02
CA ARG A 6 -3.03 -7.69 1.45
C ARG A 6 -4.21 -7.54 2.42
N SER A 7 -4.59 -8.60 3.12
CA SER A 7 -5.66 -8.58 4.13
C SER A 7 -5.41 -7.57 5.25
N LEU A 8 -4.17 -7.47 5.73
CA LEU A 8 -3.79 -6.50 6.76
C LEU A 8 -3.85 -5.06 6.25
N LEU A 9 -3.52 -4.83 4.97
CA LEU A 9 -3.64 -3.52 4.34
C LEU A 9 -5.11 -3.14 4.07
N GLU A 10 -5.95 -4.11 3.74
CA GLU A 10 -7.38 -3.90 3.51
C GLU A 10 -8.12 -3.46 4.78
N ALA A 11 -7.64 -3.86 5.96
CA ALA A 11 -8.16 -3.42 7.25
C ALA A 11 -7.76 -1.98 7.65
N LYS A 12 -6.72 -1.39 7.03
CA LYS A 12 -6.22 -0.05 7.37
C LYS A 12 -7.05 1.06 6.75
N GLU A 13 -7.01 2.25 7.32
CA GLU A 13 -7.64 3.42 6.73
C GLU A 13 -6.86 3.95 5.52
N ARG A 14 -7.56 4.66 4.61
CA ARG A 14 -6.93 5.19 3.38
C ARG A 14 -5.77 6.13 3.68
N ASP A 15 -5.90 6.95 4.72
CA ASP A 15 -4.88 7.94 5.06
C ASP A 15 -3.65 7.26 5.68
N GLU A 16 -3.84 6.20 6.48
CA GLU A 16 -2.74 5.36 6.98
C GLU A 16 -1.99 4.68 5.82
N LEU A 17 -2.73 4.11 4.86
CA LEU A 17 -2.13 3.53 3.66
C LEU A 17 -1.32 4.58 2.87
N SER A 18 -1.78 5.82 2.83
CA SER A 18 -1.06 6.89 2.15
C SER A 18 0.27 7.22 2.83
N GLN A 19 0.28 7.27 4.16
CA GLN A 19 1.50 7.49 4.95
C GLN A 19 2.50 6.34 4.81
N ILE A 20 2.02 5.10 4.73
CA ILE A 20 2.87 3.92 4.50
C ILE A 20 3.54 4.02 3.13
N ALA A 21 2.76 4.30 2.07
CA ALA A 21 3.30 4.46 0.73
C ALA A 21 4.34 5.59 0.65
N GLU A 22 4.08 6.72 1.31
CA GLU A 22 5.03 7.82 1.41
C GLU A 22 6.32 7.40 2.14
N SER A 23 6.21 6.64 3.23
CA SER A 23 7.36 6.10 3.98
C SER A 23 8.19 5.10 3.16
N LEU A 24 7.54 4.38 2.23
CA LEU A 24 8.19 3.51 1.26
C LEU A 24 8.80 4.28 0.07
N GLY A 25 8.66 5.61 0.03
CA GLY A 25 9.32 6.48 -0.93
C GLY A 25 8.44 6.97 -2.08
N LYS A 26 7.14 6.68 -2.09
CA LYS A 26 6.24 7.13 -3.16
C LYS A 26 4.91 7.64 -2.63
N LYS A 27 4.63 8.93 -2.88
CA LYS A 27 3.38 9.58 -2.50
C LYS A 27 2.24 9.16 -3.43
N PRO A 28 1.15 8.56 -2.92
CA PRO A 28 -0.02 8.27 -3.73
C PRO A 28 -0.74 9.55 -4.19
N PRO A 29 -1.40 9.54 -5.34
CA PRO A 29 -2.27 10.65 -5.75
C PRO A 29 -3.38 10.90 -4.71
N ALA A 30 -3.69 12.17 -4.41
CA ALA A 30 -4.66 12.55 -3.37
C ALA A 30 -6.08 11.96 -3.55
N ARG A 31 -6.44 11.60 -4.79
CA ARG A 31 -7.73 10.97 -5.15
C ARG A 31 -7.59 9.50 -5.56
N ALA A 32 -6.47 8.85 -5.25
CA ALA A 32 -6.31 7.43 -5.50
C ALA A 32 -7.33 6.62 -4.70
N ARG A 33 -7.87 5.57 -5.32
CA ARG A 33 -8.73 4.62 -4.62
C ARG A 33 -7.90 3.83 -3.62
N LYS A 34 -8.50 3.40 -2.51
CA LYS A 34 -7.85 2.58 -1.48
C LYS A 34 -7.12 1.38 -2.08
N ALA A 35 -7.78 0.63 -2.97
CA ALA A 35 -7.20 -0.51 -3.65
C ALA A 35 -5.93 -0.17 -4.46
N THR A 36 -5.90 1.00 -5.11
CA THR A 36 -4.72 1.49 -5.83
C THR A 36 -3.55 1.75 -4.90
N ILE A 37 -3.81 2.31 -3.71
CA ILE A 37 -2.77 2.57 -2.70
C ILE A 37 -2.25 1.25 -2.14
N ILE A 38 -3.12 0.27 -1.89
CA ILE A 38 -2.73 -1.08 -1.44
C ILE A 38 -1.81 -1.75 -2.47
N SER A 39 -2.20 -1.75 -3.74
CA SER A 39 -1.36 -2.31 -4.81
C SER A 39 -0.01 -1.61 -4.90
N LEU A 40 0.03 -0.28 -4.75
CA LEU A 40 1.28 0.48 -4.72
C LEU A 40 2.18 0.08 -3.54
N ILE A 41 1.62 -0.11 -2.34
CA ILE A 41 2.38 -0.54 -1.17
C ILE A 41 2.98 -1.93 -1.40
N LEU A 42 2.20 -2.86 -1.94
CA LEU A 42 2.65 -4.22 -2.23
C LEU A 42 3.77 -4.23 -3.28
N GLU A 43 3.62 -3.44 -4.35
CA GLU A 43 4.66 -3.21 -5.36
C GLU A 43 5.96 -2.68 -4.74
N LEU A 44 5.88 -1.63 -3.90
CA LEU A 44 7.03 -1.03 -3.23
C LEU A 44 7.68 -1.97 -2.21
N ALA A 45 6.89 -2.85 -1.58
CA ALA A 45 7.37 -3.86 -0.65
C ALA A 45 7.99 -5.09 -1.36
N GLY A 46 8.00 -5.13 -2.70
CA GLY A 46 8.47 -6.27 -3.46
C GLY A 46 7.55 -7.49 -3.40
N VAL A 47 6.31 -7.31 -2.95
CA VAL A 47 5.25 -8.33 -2.99
C VAL A 47 4.48 -8.14 -4.29
N THR A 48 5.07 -8.60 -5.40
CA THR A 48 4.33 -8.70 -6.66
C THR A 48 3.46 -9.94 -6.59
N ASP A 49 2.14 -9.77 -6.74
CA ASP A 49 1.20 -10.87 -6.98
C ASP A 49 1.68 -11.60 -8.26
N GLY A 50 2.42 -12.69 -8.09
CA GLY A 50 2.88 -13.58 -9.15
C GLY A 50 1.82 -14.61 -9.50
#